data_AF-A0A968A4G7-F1
#
_entry.id   AF-A0A968A4G7-F1
#
_cell.length_a   1.000
_cell.length_b   1.000
_cell.length_c   1.000
_cell.angle_alpha   90.00
_cell.angle_beta   90.00
_cell.angle_gamma   90.00
#
_symmetry.space_group_name_H-M   'P 1'
#
loop_
_entity.id
_entity.type
_entity.pdbx_description
1 polymer ?
#
loop_
_entity_poly.entity_id
_entity_poly.type
_entity_poly.pdbx_seq_one_letter_code
_entity_poly.pdbx_strand_id
1 'polypeptide(L)' 'MDSDEVVYDLYCGTGTIALYLASDAHRIYGFEFNQETVENAVRNAYHNQIFNTQFER' A
#
# COMPACT_ATOMS: atom_id res chain seq x y z
N MET A 1 3.75 8.89 13.78
CA MET A 1 2.67 7.93 13.59
C MET A 1 2.75 6.96 14.74
N ASP A 2 1.65 6.77 15.45
CA ASP A 2 1.53 5.78 16.52
C ASP A 2 1.70 4.37 15.94
N SER A 3 2.30 3.42 16.68
CA SER A 3 2.63 2.08 16.15
C SER A 3 1.41 1.22 15.78
N ASP A 4 0.21 1.70 16.10
CA ASP A 4 -1.09 1.06 15.87
C ASP A 4 -1.91 1.77 14.75
N GLU A 5 -1.32 2.75 14.06
CA GLU A 5 -2.03 3.50 13.02
C GLU A 5 -2.31 2.64 11.78
N VAL A 6 -3.58 2.62 11.37
CA VAL A 6 -4.05 2.02 10.12
C VAL A 6 -4.30 3.11 9.10
N VAL A 7 -3.60 3.06 7.96
CA VAL A 7 -3.72 4.05 6.88
C VAL A 7 -4.56 3.49 5.74
N TYR A 8 -5.42 4.34 5.18
CA TYR A 8 -6.21 4.05 3.99
C TYR A 8 -5.73 4.97 2.86
N ASP A 9 -5.16 4.38 1.81
CA ASP A 9 -4.66 5.07 0.62
C ASP A 9 -5.66 4.90 -0.53
N LEU A 10 -6.45 5.95 -0.81
CA LEU A 10 -7.52 5.91 -1.81
C LEU A 10 -6.99 6.41 -3.16
N TYR A 11 -7.32 5.71 -4.25
CA TYR A 11 -6.73 5.93 -5.57
C TYR A 11 -5.20 5.82 -5.51
N CYS A 12 -4.72 4.77 -4.84
CA CYS A 12 -3.31 4.62 -4.45
C CYS A 12 -2.36 4.47 -5.65
N GLY A 13 -2.88 4.32 -6.87
CA GLY A 13 -2.08 4.04 -8.05
C GLY A 13 -1.20 2.81 -7.81
N THR A 14 0.07 2.88 -8.22
CA THR A 14 1.04 1.79 -8.01
C THR A 14 1.59 1.71 -6.57
N GLY A 15 0.92 2.34 -5.60
CA GLY A 15 1.20 2.20 -4.17
C GLY A 15 2.35 3.06 -3.65
N THR A 16 2.82 4.07 -4.37
CA THR A 16 4.02 4.85 -3.98
C THR A 16 3.90 5.48 -2.60
N ILE A 17 2.74 6.08 -2.27
CA ILE A 17 2.51 6.71 -0.96
C ILE A 17 2.38 5.65 0.13
N ALA A 18 1.52 4.65 -0.08
CA ALA A 18 1.41 3.50 0.82
C ALA A 18 2.77 2.88 1.17
N LEU A 19 3.61 2.59 0.17
CA LEU A 19 4.92 1.98 0.39
C LEU A 19 5.90 2.91 1.11
N TYR A 20 5.85 4.21 0.82
CA TYR A 20 6.66 5.20 1.54
C TYR A 20 6.30 5.28 3.02
N LEU A 21 5.01 5.21 3.35
CA LEU A 21 4.51 5.28 4.74
C LEU A 21 4.59 3.94 5.49
N ALA A 22 4.95 2.84 4.81
CA ALA A 22 4.88 1.50 5.38
C ALA A 22 5.77 1.30 6.61
N SER A 23 6.87 2.03 6.76
CA SER A 23 7.72 1.96 7.96
C SER A 23 7.12 2.65 9.18
N ASP A 24 6.18 3.56 8.98
CA ASP A 24 5.60 4.42 10.02
C ASP A 24 4.18 3.97 10.42
N ALA A 25 3.58 3.01 9.70
CA ALA A 25 2.21 2.54 9.94
C ALA A 25 2.16 1.08 10.39
N HIS A 26 1.15 0.73 11.19
CA HIS A 26 0.87 -0.66 11.54
C HIS A 26 0.43 -1.47 10.31
N ARG A 27 -0.51 -0.92 9.56
CA ARG A 27 -1.14 -1.55 8.40
C ARG A 27 -1.59 -0.49 7.42
N ILE A 28 -1.47 -0.77 6.13
CA ILE A 28 -1.94 0.12 5.07
C ILE A 28 -2.83 -0.65 4.10
N TYR A 29 -3.99 -0.07 3.78
CA TYR A 29 -4.92 -0.56 2.77
C TYR A 29 -4.97 0.41 1.60
N GLY A 30 -4.57 -0.03 0.42
CA GLY A 30 -4.64 0.73 -0.83
C GLY A 30 -5.82 0.28 -1.68
N PHE A 31 -6.61 1.24 -2.18
CA PHE A 31 -7.75 0.99 -3.07
C PHE A 31 -7.52 1.67 -4.41
N GLU A 32 -7.55 0.90 -5.49
CA GLU A 32 -7.33 1.40 -6.86
C GLU A 32 -8.25 0.70 -7.87
N PHE A 33 -9.00 1.48 -8.64
CA PHE A 33 -9.99 0.96 -9.57
C PHE A 33 -9.39 0.15 -10.74
N ASN A 34 -8.17 0.47 -11.16
CA ASN A 34 -7.49 -0.24 -12.25
C ASN A 34 -6.74 -1.49 -11.72
N GLN A 35 -7.19 -2.66 -12.16
CA GLN A 35 -6.60 -3.96 -11.77
C GLN A 35 -5.11 -4.09 -12.11
N GLU A 36 -4.68 -3.62 -13.29
CA GLU A 36 -3.26 -3.65 -13.69
C GLU A 36 -2.41 -2.78 -12.75
N THR A 37 -2.97 -1.66 -12.31
CA THR A 37 -2.32 -0.76 -11.35
C THR A 37 -2.22 -1.40 -9.96
N VAL A 38 -3.26 -2.11 -9.51
CA VAL A 38 -3.21 -2.92 -8.26
C VAL A 38 -2.11 -3.98 -8.34
N GLU A 39 -2.01 -4.71 -9.44
CA GLU A 39 -0.96 -5.71 -9.65
C GLU A 39 0.45 -5.11 -9.64
N ASN A 40 0.61 -3.89 -10.18
CA ASN A 40 1.85 -3.13 -10.07
C ASN A 40 2.14 -2.74 -8.61
N ALA A 41 1.16 -2.30 -7.83
CA ALA A 41 1.34 -1.98 -6.42
C ALA A 41 1.75 -3.20 -5.58
N VAL A 42 1.13 -4.36 -5.82
CA VAL A 42 1.51 -5.63 -5.18
C VAL A 42 2.94 -6.04 -5.55
N ARG A 43 3.33 -5.92 -6.83
CA ARG A 43 4.72 -6.18 -7.27
C ARG A 43 5.72 -5.24 -6.61
N ASN A 44 5.38 -3.96 -6.48
CA ASN A 44 6.22 -2.96 -5.82
C ASN A 44 6.38 -3.30 -4.32
N ALA A 45 5.32 -3.70 -3.64
CA ALA A 45 5.38 -4.14 -2.24
C ALA A 45 6.32 -5.34 -2.08
N TYR A 46 6.18 -6.35 -2.93
CA TYR A 46 7.03 -7.54 -2.93
C TYR A 46 8.50 -7.20 -3.20
N HIS A 47 8.77 -6.36 -4.21
CA HIS A 47 10.13 -5.93 -4.57
C HIS A 47 10.81 -5.18 -3.41
N ASN A 48 10.06 -4.37 -2.67
CA ASN A 48 10.57 -3.63 -1.51
C ASN A 48 10.50 -4.41 -0.20
N GLN A 49 10.07 -5.67 -0.21
CA GLN A 49 9.91 -6.52 0.97
C GLN A 49 8.99 -5.88 2.05
N ILE A 50 7.96 -5.18 1.60
CA ILE A 50 6.96 -4.54 2.45
C ILE A 50 5.73 -5.45 2.53
N PHE A 51 5.39 -5.89 3.74
CA PHE A 51 4.36 -6.92 3.98
C PHE A 51 3.16 -6.42 4.80
N ASN A 52 3.20 -5.20 5.32
CA ASN A 52 2.10 -4.58 6.05
C ASN A 52 1.16 -3.75 5.15
N THR A 53 1.28 -3.89 3.83
CA THR A 53 0.40 -3.25 2.84
C THR A 53 -0.49 -4.28 2.15
N GLN A 54 -1.74 -3.93 1.88
CA GLN A 54 -2.67 -4.72 1.07
C GLN A 54 -3.32 -3.81 0.02
N PHE A 55 -3.38 -4.26 -1.23
CA PHE A 55 -3.93 -3.50 -2.35
C PHE A 55 -5.12 -4.24 -2.94
N GLU A 56 -6.25 -3.56 -3.08
CA GLU A 56 -7.53 -4.09 -3.56
C GLU A 56 -8.13 -3.16 -4.63
N ARG A 57 -9.08 -3.68 -5.41
CA ARG A 57 -9.80 -2.93 -6.45
C ARG A 57 -11.08 -2.27 -5.95
#